data_AF-A0A2V1K9B5-F1
#
_entry.id   AF-A0A2V1K9B5-F1
#
_cell.length_a   1.000
_cell.length_b   1.000
_cell.length_c   1.000
_cell.angle_alpha   90.00
_cell.angle_beta   90.00
_cell.angle_gamma   90.00
#
_symmetry.space_group_name_H-M   'P 1'
#
loop_
_entity.id
_entity.type
_entity.pdbx_description
1 polymer ?
#
loop_
_entity_poly.entity_id
_entity_poly.type
_entity_poly.pdbx_seq_one_letter_code
_entity_poly.pdbx_strand_id
1 'polypeptide(L)'
;MSTYQDTVQRLGKSTATILEQLWESVQRGELPQADFAQIAAQVVYLANEQGRAAAQAALNGYVEIATGIPTVPVAQSATVTTAELARLEKAIGTILAADQDTLMQLARLGNSEPLDSAARSFSEGIRTNGKVKGWVPQLEPGACELCQWLYADGRIWPKDYPMQTHKGCGCSPLPTFADRELSVPYSKFLNRNGVKR
;
A
#
# COMPACT_ATOMS: atom_id res chain seq x y z
N MET A 1 2.64 -9.80 19.15
CA MET A 1 3.59 -9.25 18.15
C MET A 1 2.76 -8.55 17.08
N SER A 2 3.15 -7.36 16.64
CA SER A 2 2.45 -6.58 15.59
C SER A 2 2.74 -7.21 14.22
N THR A 3 1.72 -7.42 13.40
CA THR A 3 1.89 -7.91 12.03
C THR A 3 2.31 -6.78 11.07
N TYR A 4 2.66 -7.13 9.83
CA TYR A 4 2.86 -6.17 8.75
C TYR A 4 1.60 -5.33 8.51
N GLN A 5 0.42 -5.96 8.47
CA GLN A 5 -0.86 -5.28 8.28
C GLN A 5 -1.14 -4.28 9.40
N ASP A 6 -0.90 -4.66 10.66
CA ASP A 6 -1.08 -3.78 11.82
C ASP A 6 -0.14 -2.55 11.74
N THR A 7 1.08 -2.76 11.25
CA THR A 7 2.07 -1.68 11.10
C THR A 7 1.62 -0.65 10.08
N VAL A 8 1.21 -1.11 8.89
CA VAL A 8 0.78 -0.22 7.81
C VAL A 8 -0.55 0.47 8.15
N GLN A 9 -1.51 -0.26 8.75
CA GLN A 9 -2.77 0.33 9.22
C GLN A 9 -2.55 1.43 10.26
N ARG A 10 -1.64 1.20 11.22
CA ARG A 10 -1.29 2.21 12.23
C ARG A 10 -0.66 3.44 11.59
N LEU A 11 0.24 3.22 10.63
CA LEU A 11 0.88 4.29 9.87
C LEU A 11 -0.17 5.17 9.18
N GLY A 12 -1.12 4.57 8.43
CA GLY A 12 -2.21 5.33 7.79
C GLY A 12 -3.06 6.13 8.78
N LYS A 13 -3.46 5.52 9.91
CA LYS A 13 -4.20 6.22 10.97
C LYS A 13 -3.42 7.39 11.56
N SER A 14 -2.16 7.19 11.89
CA SER A 14 -1.30 8.25 12.43
C SER A 14 -1.10 9.39 11.42
N THR A 15 -0.90 9.07 10.14
CA THR A 15 -0.79 10.09 9.08
C THR A 15 -2.08 10.90 8.95
N ALA A 16 -3.25 10.25 8.98
CA ALA A 16 -4.55 10.94 8.98
C ALA A 16 -4.66 11.92 10.16
N THR A 17 -4.36 11.49 11.38
CA THR A 17 -4.38 12.34 12.57
C THR A 17 -3.42 13.54 12.46
N ILE A 18 -2.22 13.35 11.89
CA ILE A 18 -1.28 14.46 11.68
C ILE A 18 -1.86 15.48 10.70
N LEU A 19 -2.51 15.04 9.61
CA LEU A 19 -3.12 15.96 8.65
C LEU A 19 -4.31 16.72 9.24
N GLU A 20 -5.12 16.06 10.07
CA GLU A 20 -6.21 16.71 10.81
C GLU A 20 -5.66 17.81 11.72
N GLN A 21 -4.63 17.52 12.53
CA GLN A 21 -3.99 18.49 13.42
C GLN A 21 -3.38 19.68 12.66
N LEU A 22 -2.72 19.41 11.53
CA LEU A 22 -2.17 20.47 10.67
C LEU A 22 -3.28 21.37 10.11
N TRP A 23 -4.42 20.79 9.72
CA TRP A 23 -5.55 21.54 9.21
C TRP A 23 -6.23 22.38 10.30
N GLU A 24 -6.37 21.83 11.51
CA GLU A 24 -6.88 22.59 12.65
C GLU A 24 -5.99 23.81 12.97
N SER A 25 -4.66 23.70 12.83
CA SER A 25 -3.75 24.85 12.95
C SER A 25 -3.99 25.91 11.87
N VAL A 26 -4.36 25.52 10.65
CA VAL A 26 -4.79 26.48 9.61
C VAL A 26 -6.07 27.19 10.03
N GLN A 27 -7.05 26.45 10.54
CA GLN A 27 -8.34 27.00 10.98
C GLN A 27 -8.19 27.98 12.16
N ARG A 28 -7.21 27.75 13.04
CA ARG A 28 -6.85 28.68 14.12
C ARG A 28 -6.01 29.88 13.67
N GLY A 29 -5.57 29.92 12.41
CA GLY A 29 -4.71 30.97 11.87
C GLY A 29 -3.25 30.87 12.29
N GLU A 30 -2.83 29.73 12.85
CA GLU A 30 -1.45 29.47 13.29
C GLU A 30 -0.55 29.02 12.13
N LEU A 31 -1.14 28.45 11.07
CA LEU A 31 -0.44 27.98 9.88
C LEU A 31 -1.07 28.60 8.63
N PRO A 32 -0.29 29.29 7.77
CA PRO A 32 -0.80 29.75 6.48
C PRO A 32 -1.28 28.57 5.62
N GLN A 33 -2.43 28.72 4.97
CA GLN A 33 -2.99 27.67 4.11
C GLN A 33 -2.04 27.27 2.95
N ALA A 34 -1.24 28.22 2.45
CA ALA A 34 -0.25 27.95 1.41
C ALA A 34 0.85 26.98 1.90
N ASP A 35 1.30 27.15 3.15
CA ASP A 35 2.34 26.31 3.76
C ASP A 35 1.78 24.92 4.12
N PHE A 36 0.50 24.86 4.49
CA PHE A 36 -0.17 23.61 4.81
C PHE A 36 -0.07 22.58 3.68
N ALA A 37 -0.34 22.97 2.42
CA ALA A 37 -0.34 22.02 1.31
C ALA A 37 1.03 21.35 1.11
N GLN A 38 2.11 22.12 1.25
CA GLN A 38 3.48 21.62 1.11
C GLN A 38 3.87 20.72 2.29
N ILE A 39 3.56 21.14 3.52
CA ILE A 39 3.87 20.36 4.73
C ILE A 39 3.07 19.04 4.74
N ALA A 40 1.77 19.10 4.44
CA ALA A 40 0.92 17.92 4.36
C ALA A 40 1.40 16.94 3.28
N ALA A 41 1.84 17.44 2.12
CA ALA A 41 2.41 16.59 1.07
C ALA A 41 3.68 15.88 1.54
N GLN A 42 4.57 16.56 2.27
CA GLN A 42 5.77 15.95 2.83
C GLN A 42 5.46 14.88 3.88
N VAL A 43 4.47 15.12 4.75
CA VAL A 43 4.01 14.15 5.74
C VAL A 43 3.50 12.88 5.07
N VAL A 44 2.65 13.01 4.05
CA VAL A 44 2.12 11.86 3.30
C VAL A 44 3.23 11.16 2.52
N TYR A 45 4.13 11.91 1.90
CA TYR A 45 5.28 11.34 1.19
C TYR A 45 6.14 10.47 2.11
N LEU A 46 6.51 10.98 3.29
CA LEU A 46 7.29 10.23 4.26
C LEU A 46 6.56 8.96 4.72
N ALA A 47 5.25 9.05 4.95
CA ALA A 47 4.44 7.89 5.29
C ALA A 47 4.37 6.87 4.14
N ASN A 48 4.29 7.31 2.88
CA ASN A 48 4.36 6.43 1.72
C ASN A 48 5.68 5.66 1.69
N GLU A 49 6.81 6.33 1.92
CA GLU A 49 8.13 5.69 1.97
C GLU A 49 8.25 4.70 3.12
N GLN A 50 7.73 5.04 4.31
CA GLN A 50 7.66 4.11 5.44
C GLN A 50 6.80 2.87 5.12
N GLY A 51 5.67 3.06 4.42
CA GLY A 51 4.83 1.97 3.94
C GLY A 51 5.57 1.05 2.96
N ARG A 52 6.30 1.63 1.99
CA ARG A 52 7.14 0.85 1.05
C ARG A 52 8.23 0.06 1.77
N ALA A 53 8.90 0.68 2.75
CA ALA A 53 9.94 0.05 3.54
C ALA A 53 9.40 -1.10 4.39
N ALA A 54 8.25 -0.92 5.04
CA ALA A 54 7.57 -1.97 5.80
C ALA A 54 7.19 -3.16 4.91
N ALA A 55 6.70 -2.88 3.70
CA ALA A 55 6.37 -3.93 2.73
C ALA A 55 7.60 -4.74 2.30
N GLN A 56 8.71 -4.07 2.02
CA GLN A 56 9.94 -4.76 1.63
C GLN A 56 10.53 -5.58 2.79
N ALA A 57 10.54 -5.03 4.00
CA ALA A 57 11.00 -5.74 5.19
C ALA A 57 10.15 -7.00 5.46
N ALA A 58 8.83 -6.89 5.32
CA ALA A 58 7.93 -8.02 5.48
C ALA A 58 8.18 -9.11 4.41
N LEU A 59 8.30 -8.73 3.14
CA LEU A 59 8.60 -9.68 2.06
C LEU A 59 9.95 -10.38 2.27
N ASN A 60 10.98 -9.63 2.66
CA ASN A 60 12.30 -10.17 3.00
C ASN A 60 12.18 -11.22 4.12
N GLY A 61 11.44 -10.92 5.19
CA GLY A 61 11.17 -11.88 6.27
C GLY A 61 10.51 -13.16 5.77
N TYR A 62 9.51 -13.07 4.88
CA TYR A 62 8.89 -14.27 4.28
C TYR A 62 9.89 -15.09 3.46
N VAL A 63 10.74 -14.44 2.67
CA VAL A 63 11.75 -15.09 1.84
C VAL A 63 12.83 -15.78 2.69
N GLU A 64 13.26 -15.13 3.77
CA GLU A 64 14.23 -15.68 4.72
C GLU A 64 13.68 -16.92 5.41
N ILE A 65 12.45 -16.85 5.95
CA ILE A 65 11.79 -17.98 6.59
C ILE A 65 11.64 -19.15 5.60
N ALA A 66 11.25 -18.87 4.36
CA ALA A 66 11.03 -19.91 3.36
C ALA A 66 12.33 -20.55 2.85
N THR A 67 13.45 -19.82 2.84
CA THR A 67 14.68 -20.28 2.19
C THR A 67 15.83 -20.56 3.14
N GLY A 68 15.74 -20.13 4.40
CA GLY A 68 16.83 -20.21 5.38
C GLY A 68 18.02 -19.31 5.05
N ILE A 69 17.94 -18.48 4.01
CA ILE A 69 19.01 -17.59 3.56
C ILE A 69 18.68 -16.17 4.01
N PRO A 70 19.50 -15.56 4.89
CA PRO A 70 19.35 -14.15 5.26
C PRO A 70 19.35 -13.27 4.02
N THR A 71 18.41 -12.33 3.94
CA THR A 71 18.38 -11.31 2.91
C THR A 71 18.97 -10.04 3.48
N VAL A 72 19.94 -9.44 2.79
CA VAL A 72 20.42 -8.12 3.19
C VAL A 72 19.33 -7.12 2.80
N PRO A 73 18.75 -6.36 3.74
CA PRO A 73 17.81 -5.30 3.39
C PRO A 73 18.55 -4.31 2.50
N VAL A 74 18.10 -4.17 1.25
CA VAL A 74 18.61 -3.09 0.40
C VAL A 74 17.99 -1.81 0.95
N ALA A 75 18.83 -0.95 1.51
CA ALA A 75 18.39 0.38 1.92
C ALA A 75 17.87 1.10 0.67
N GLN A 76 16.56 1.28 0.57
CA GLN A 76 16.01 2.21 -0.40
C GLN A 76 16.36 3.60 0.12
N SER A 77 17.25 4.30 -0.57
CA SER A 77 17.34 5.74 -0.39
C SER A 77 16.00 6.32 -0.82
N ALA A 78 15.28 6.95 0.11
CA ALA A 78 14.11 7.75 -0.19
C ALA A 78 14.57 8.86 -1.14
N THR A 79 14.48 8.59 -2.44
CA THR A 79 14.78 9.60 -3.44
C THR A 79 13.52 10.40 -3.50
N VAL A 80 13.50 11.53 -2.79
CA VAL A 80 12.41 12.50 -2.88
C VAL A 80 12.27 12.88 -4.34
N THR A 81 11.28 12.29 -5.02
CA THR A 81 11.00 12.68 -6.40
C THR A 81 10.14 13.92 -6.35
N THR A 82 10.60 14.98 -6.98
CA THR A 82 9.85 16.22 -7.13
C THR A 82 8.47 15.98 -7.75
N ALA A 83 8.36 14.95 -8.60
CA ALA A 83 7.11 14.51 -9.21
C ALA A 83 6.09 13.96 -8.18
N GLU A 84 6.50 13.14 -7.22
CA GLU A 84 5.58 12.56 -6.23
C GLU A 84 5.09 13.62 -5.24
N LEU A 85 5.99 14.51 -4.79
CA LEU A 85 5.59 15.66 -3.97
C LEU A 85 4.60 16.55 -4.72
N ALA A 86 4.88 16.89 -6.00
CA ALA A 86 3.97 17.68 -6.81
C ALA A 86 2.60 17.00 -7.00
N ARG A 87 2.55 15.67 -7.13
CA ARG A 87 1.28 14.91 -7.18
C ARG A 87 0.50 15.04 -5.87
N LEU A 88 1.18 14.90 -4.73
CA LEU A 88 0.57 15.00 -3.41
C LEU A 88 0.07 16.42 -3.11
N GLU A 89 0.89 17.44 -3.40
CA GLU A 89 0.49 18.85 -3.29
C GLU A 89 -0.74 19.14 -4.16
N LYS A 90 -0.77 18.64 -5.40
CA LYS A 90 -1.94 18.79 -6.28
C LYS A 90 -3.18 18.09 -5.71
N ALA A 91 -3.03 16.90 -5.15
CA ALA A 91 -4.15 16.17 -4.54
C ALA A 91 -4.70 16.95 -3.34
N ILE A 92 -3.84 17.46 -2.47
CA ILE A 92 -4.23 18.29 -1.33
C ILE A 92 -4.89 19.59 -1.81
N GLY A 93 -4.29 20.27 -2.79
CA GLY A 93 -4.89 21.47 -3.39
C GLY A 93 -6.28 21.22 -3.98
N THR A 94 -6.50 20.05 -4.56
CA THR A 94 -7.83 19.63 -5.05
C THR A 94 -8.83 19.48 -3.91
N ILE A 95 -8.41 18.90 -2.78
CA ILE A 95 -9.26 18.79 -1.56
C ILE A 95 -9.60 20.18 -1.03
N LEU A 96 -8.61 21.07 -0.93
CA LEU A 96 -8.80 22.44 -0.40
C LEU A 96 -9.70 23.32 -1.29
N ALA A 97 -9.74 23.03 -2.59
CA ALA A 97 -10.59 23.75 -3.55
C ALA A 97 -12.00 23.15 -3.68
N ALA A 98 -12.24 21.95 -3.12
CA ALA A 98 -13.53 21.29 -3.20
C ALA A 98 -14.53 21.88 -2.20
N ASP A 99 -15.79 22.02 -2.61
CA ASP A 99 -16.91 22.36 -1.72
C ASP A 99 -17.44 21.10 -1.00
N GLN A 100 -16.55 20.48 -0.22
CA GLN A 100 -16.80 19.26 0.53
C GLN A 100 -16.09 19.31 1.89
N ASP A 101 -16.34 18.33 2.75
CA ASP A 101 -15.68 18.23 4.05
C ASP A 101 -14.17 17.99 3.88
N THR A 102 -13.38 19.05 4.11
CA THR A 102 -11.92 19.04 4.01
C THR A 102 -11.27 18.08 5.00
N LEU A 103 -11.74 18.06 6.25
CA LEU A 103 -11.16 17.19 7.29
C LEU A 103 -11.36 15.72 6.91
N MET A 104 -12.59 15.34 6.54
CA MET A 104 -12.88 13.98 6.10
C MET A 104 -12.01 13.56 4.90
N GLN A 105 -11.82 14.45 3.92
CA GLN A 105 -11.02 14.14 2.74
C GLN A 105 -9.52 14.01 3.06
N LEU A 106 -8.98 14.89 3.91
CA LEU A 106 -7.60 14.80 4.39
C LEU A 106 -7.37 13.52 5.19
N ALA A 107 -8.30 13.15 6.07
CA ALA A 107 -8.24 11.90 6.83
C ALA A 107 -8.21 10.68 5.91
N ARG A 108 -9.05 10.67 4.86
CA ARG A 108 -9.07 9.62 3.84
C ARG A 108 -7.76 9.56 3.05
N LEU A 109 -7.21 10.71 2.65
CA LEU A 109 -5.93 10.79 1.94
C LEU A 109 -4.80 10.24 2.81
N GLY A 110 -4.65 10.76 4.04
CA GLY A 110 -3.62 10.36 4.99
C GLY A 110 -3.68 8.88 5.36
N ASN A 111 -4.89 8.32 5.45
CA ASN A 111 -5.05 6.89 5.69
C ASN A 111 -4.74 6.04 4.44
N SER A 112 -5.25 6.42 3.26
CA SER A 112 -5.17 5.55 2.08
C SER A 112 -3.82 5.57 1.37
N GLU A 113 -3.13 6.71 1.31
CA GLU A 113 -1.88 6.85 0.56
C GLU A 113 -0.75 5.91 1.07
N PRO A 114 -0.50 5.79 2.38
CA PRO A 114 0.52 4.87 2.90
C PRO A 114 0.17 3.40 2.67
N LEU A 115 -1.11 3.05 2.84
CA LEU A 115 -1.62 1.69 2.63
C LEU A 115 -1.46 1.27 1.17
N ASP A 116 -1.88 2.14 0.25
CA ASP A 116 -1.73 1.93 -1.19
C ASP A 116 -0.26 1.79 -1.60
N SER A 117 0.62 2.64 -1.05
CA SER A 117 2.05 2.62 -1.34
C SER A 117 2.70 1.32 -0.86
N ALA A 118 2.33 0.86 0.34
CA ALA A 118 2.77 -0.42 0.87
C ALA A 118 2.26 -1.60 0.01
N ALA A 119 0.97 -1.62 -0.34
CA ALA A 119 0.38 -2.67 -1.16
C ALA A 119 1.02 -2.79 -2.55
N ARG A 120 1.28 -1.65 -3.21
CA ARG A 120 2.00 -1.59 -4.49
C ARG A 120 3.44 -2.12 -4.35
N SER A 121 4.16 -1.66 -3.34
CA SER A 121 5.55 -2.09 -3.07
C SER A 121 5.62 -3.60 -2.81
N PHE A 122 4.71 -4.12 -1.99
CA PHE A 122 4.65 -5.55 -1.67
C PHE A 122 4.37 -6.39 -2.92
N SER A 123 3.37 -6.00 -3.72
CA SER A 123 3.00 -6.70 -4.95
C SER A 123 4.14 -6.69 -5.98
N GLU A 124 4.82 -5.56 -6.11
CA GLU A 124 5.98 -5.43 -6.99
C GLU A 124 7.17 -6.29 -6.51
N GLY A 125 7.40 -6.33 -5.19
CA GLY A 125 8.39 -7.21 -4.58
C GLY A 125 8.09 -8.69 -4.85
N ILE A 126 6.84 -9.13 -4.69
CA ILE A 126 6.40 -10.49 -5.03
C ILE A 126 6.69 -10.81 -6.50
N ARG A 127 6.33 -9.88 -7.40
CA ARG A 127 6.47 -10.06 -8.85
C ARG A 127 7.93 -10.21 -9.27
N THR A 128 8.82 -9.41 -8.69
CA THR A 128 10.24 -9.34 -9.07
C THR A 128 11.11 -10.35 -8.35
N ASN A 129 10.66 -10.87 -7.20
CA ASN A 129 11.43 -11.85 -6.44
C ASN A 129 11.44 -13.22 -7.12
N GLY A 130 12.62 -13.68 -7.55
CA GLY A 130 12.78 -14.95 -8.27
C GLY A 130 12.47 -16.22 -7.46
N LYS A 131 12.33 -16.11 -6.13
CA LYS A 131 12.01 -17.24 -5.25
C LYS A 131 10.50 -17.39 -5.01
N VAL A 132 9.73 -16.30 -5.14
CA VAL A 132 8.28 -16.32 -4.95
C VAL A 132 7.62 -16.94 -6.18
N LYS A 133 6.67 -17.85 -5.97
CA LYS A 133 5.96 -18.58 -7.04
C LYS A 133 4.57 -18.00 -7.30
N GLY A 134 3.95 -17.48 -6.26
CA GLY A 134 2.61 -16.92 -6.29
C GLY A 134 2.26 -16.27 -4.97
N TRP A 135 0.97 -16.05 -4.74
CA TRP A 135 0.48 -15.50 -3.49
C TRP A 135 -0.94 -15.98 -3.17
N VAL A 136 -1.28 -15.94 -1.89
CA VAL A 136 -2.65 -16.18 -1.38
C VAL A 136 -3.08 -14.90 -0.66
N PRO A 137 -4.33 -14.43 -0.78
CA PRO A 137 -4.77 -13.25 -0.03
C PRO A 137 -4.68 -13.49 1.49
N GLN A 138 -4.05 -12.56 2.19
CA GLN A 138 -4.12 -12.44 3.64
C GLN A 138 -5.16 -11.37 3.97
N LEU A 139 -6.27 -11.81 4.57
CA LEU A 139 -7.41 -10.97 4.86
C LEU A 139 -7.24 -10.25 6.19
N GLU A 140 -7.61 -8.97 6.23
CA GLU A 140 -7.81 -8.27 7.49
C GLU A 140 -9.17 -8.64 8.11
N PRO A 141 -9.37 -8.46 9.44
CA PRO A 141 -10.69 -8.63 10.04
C PRO A 141 -11.73 -7.74 9.36
N GLY A 142 -12.84 -8.33 8.90
CA GLY A 142 -13.89 -7.59 8.18
C GLY A 142 -13.53 -7.27 6.72
N ALA A 143 -12.63 -8.03 6.11
CA ALA A 143 -12.28 -7.88 4.69
C ALA A 143 -13.51 -7.77 3.77
N CYS A 144 -13.42 -6.90 2.76
CA CYS A 144 -14.50 -6.65 1.81
C CYS A 144 -14.80 -7.85 0.92
N GLU A 145 -15.99 -7.85 0.28
CA GLU A 145 -16.45 -8.93 -0.61
C GLU A 145 -15.45 -9.25 -1.72
N LEU A 146 -14.79 -8.24 -2.30
CA LEU A 146 -13.74 -8.44 -3.30
C LEU A 146 -12.57 -9.28 -2.75
N CYS A 147 -12.08 -8.96 -1.54
CA CYS A 147 -10.96 -9.69 -0.96
C CYS A 147 -11.36 -11.10 -0.52
N GLN A 148 -12.59 -11.28 -0.02
CA GLN A 148 -13.14 -12.61 0.26
C GLN A 148 -13.25 -13.45 -1.02
N TRP A 149 -13.72 -12.86 -2.12
CA TRP A 149 -13.78 -13.52 -3.42
C TRP A 149 -12.40 -13.86 -3.97
N LEU A 150 -11.41 -12.97 -3.83
CA LEU A 150 -10.03 -13.25 -4.21
C LEU A 150 -9.44 -14.41 -3.39
N TYR A 151 -9.81 -14.54 -2.11
CA TYR A 151 -9.34 -15.61 -1.25
C TYR A 151 -9.79 -16.97 -1.76
N ALA A 152 -11.08 -17.11 -2.13
CA ALA A 152 -11.65 -18.29 -2.77
C ALA A 152 -11.07 -19.61 -2.21
N ASP A 153 -11.22 -19.82 -0.90
CA ASP A 153 -10.74 -21.00 -0.17
C ASP A 153 -9.22 -21.26 -0.26
N GLY A 154 -8.42 -20.21 -0.12
CA GLY A 154 -6.95 -20.31 -0.11
C GLY A 154 -6.36 -20.46 -1.52
N ARG A 155 -7.07 -19.93 -2.53
CA ARG A 155 -6.64 -19.91 -3.91
C ARG A 155 -5.26 -19.25 -4.06
N ILE A 156 -4.35 -19.95 -4.73
CA ILE A 156 -3.02 -19.42 -5.09
C ILE A 156 -3.13 -18.70 -6.43
N TRP A 157 -2.75 -17.42 -6.43
CA TRP A 157 -2.61 -16.57 -7.60
C TRP A 157 -1.16 -16.55 -8.11
N PRO A 158 -0.94 -16.46 -9.43
CA PRO A 158 0.40 -16.32 -10.01
C PRO A 158 1.09 -15.03 -9.53
N LYS A 159 2.41 -15.05 -9.35
CA LYS A 159 3.18 -13.87 -8.86
C LYS A 159 3.05 -12.63 -9.76
N ASP A 160 2.82 -12.85 -11.06
CA ASP A 160 2.66 -11.79 -12.06
C ASP A 160 1.21 -11.30 -12.17
N TYR A 161 0.28 -11.89 -11.40
CA TYR A 161 -1.08 -11.37 -11.26
C TYR A 161 -1.14 -10.42 -10.07
N PRO A 162 -1.36 -9.10 -10.27
CA PRO A 162 -1.43 -8.16 -9.16
C PRO A 162 -2.66 -8.42 -8.30
N MET A 163 -2.53 -8.31 -6.98
CA MET A 163 -3.69 -8.31 -6.10
C MET A 163 -4.51 -7.05 -6.35
N GLN A 164 -5.80 -7.22 -6.66
CA GLN A 164 -6.71 -6.10 -6.82
C GLN A 164 -7.05 -5.55 -5.43
N THR A 165 -6.87 -4.25 -5.23
CA THR A 165 -7.17 -3.56 -3.98
C THR A 165 -8.01 -2.32 -4.24
N HIS A 166 -8.84 -1.94 -3.27
CA HIS A 166 -9.44 -0.61 -3.21
C HIS A 166 -8.59 0.32 -2.33
N LYS A 167 -8.85 1.62 -2.44
CA LYS A 167 -8.19 2.64 -1.61
C LYS A 167 -8.32 2.31 -0.12
N GLY A 168 -7.20 2.36 0.60
CA GLY A 168 -7.17 2.12 2.05
C GLY A 168 -7.47 0.69 2.48
N CYS A 169 -7.35 -0.29 1.59
CA CYS A 169 -7.45 -1.70 1.95
C CYS A 169 -6.21 -2.16 2.73
N GLY A 170 -6.39 -2.87 3.85
CA GLY A 170 -5.29 -3.48 4.61
C GLY A 170 -5.03 -4.95 4.29
N CYS A 171 -5.83 -5.56 3.42
CA CYS A 171 -5.56 -6.91 2.91
C CYS A 171 -4.28 -6.93 2.06
N SER A 172 -3.48 -7.99 2.18
CA SER A 172 -2.18 -8.08 1.51
C SER A 172 -1.96 -9.44 0.84
N PRO A 173 -1.14 -9.53 -0.21
CA PRO A 173 -0.76 -10.82 -0.79
C PRO A 173 0.27 -11.52 0.10
N LEU A 174 -0.05 -12.70 0.63
CA LEU A 174 0.89 -13.57 1.33
C LEU A 174 1.69 -14.37 0.28
N PRO A 175 3.03 -14.20 0.19
CA PRO A 175 3.81 -14.89 -0.81
C PRO A 175 3.84 -16.41 -0.56
N THR A 176 3.80 -17.20 -1.62
CA THR A 176 4.03 -18.64 -1.59
C THR A 176 5.27 -19.02 -2.37
N PHE A 177 5.97 -20.03 -1.86
CA PHE A 177 7.26 -20.51 -2.36
C PHE A 177 7.19 -21.94 -2.88
N ALA A 178 6.07 -22.64 -2.63
CA ALA A 178 5.88 -24.03 -3.05
C ALA A 178 5.48 -24.09 -4.52
N ASP A 179 6.05 -25.03 -5.28
CA ASP A 179 5.63 -25.41 -6.64
C ASP A 179 4.34 -26.27 -6.60
N ARG A 180 3.36 -25.91 -5.77
CA ARG A 180 2.01 -26.51 -5.84
C ARG A 180 1.32 -26.03 -7.11
N GLU A 181 0.46 -26.87 -7.70
CA GLU A 181 -0.39 -26.48 -8.83
C GLU A 181 -1.07 -25.14 -8.52
N LEU A 182 -0.66 -24.09 -9.24
CA LEU A 182 -1.34 -22.81 -9.21
C LEU A 182 -2.79 -23.08 -9.60
N SER A 183 -3.73 -22.59 -8.77
CA SER A 183 -5.17 -22.85 -8.94
C SER A 183 -5.68 -22.57 -10.35
N VAL A 184 -5.01 -21.67 -11.09
CA VAL A 184 -5.22 -21.45 -12.51
C VAL A 184 -3.88 -21.11 -13.18
N PRO A 185 -3.48 -21.78 -14.28
CA PRO A 185 -2.40 -21.28 -15.12
C PRO A 185 -2.73 -19.87 -15.61
N TYR A 186 -1.85 -18.90 -15.38
CA TYR A 186 -2.04 -17.48 -15.72
C TYR A 186 -2.50 -17.27 -17.18
N SER A 187 -2.00 -18.08 -18.11
CA SER A 187 -2.39 -18.09 -19.52
C SER A 187 -3.87 -18.42 -19.76
N LYS A 188 -4.46 -19.31 -18.95
CA LYS A 188 -5.89 -19.63 -19.03
C LYS A 188 -6.77 -18.52 -18.45
N PHE A 189 -6.30 -17.74 -17.48
CA PHE A 189 -7.05 -16.61 -16.93
C PHE A 189 -7.12 -15.42 -17.91
N LEU A 190 -6.00 -15.04 -18.53
CA LEU A 190 -5.97 -13.97 -19.55
C LEU A 190 -6.86 -14.32 -20.75
N ASN A 191 -6.78 -15.55 -21.23
CA ASN A 191 -7.62 -16.03 -22.34
C ASN A 191 -9.11 -16.10 -21.99
N ARG A 192 -9.45 -16.34 -20.71
CA ARG A 192 -10.84 -16.40 -20.23
C ARG A 192 -11.48 -15.02 -20.03
N ASN A 193 -10.67 -13.97 -19.83
CA ASN A 193 -11.12 -12.59 -19.60
C ASN A 193 -10.76 -11.62 -20.75
N GLY A 194 -10.35 -12.14 -21.91
CA GLY A 194 -10.18 -11.35 -23.14
C GLY A 194 -9.00 -10.37 -23.15
N VAL A 195 -8.11 -10.42 -22.15
CA VAL A 195 -6.90 -9.58 -22.13
C VAL A 195 -5.83 -10.26 -22.98
N LYS A 196 -5.74 -9.87 -24.26
CA LYS A 196 -4.68 -10.30 -25.17
C LYS A 196 -3.36 -9.61 -24.80
N ARG A 197 -2.24 -10.35 -24.92
CA ARG A 197 -0.88 -9.83 -24.76
C ARG A 197 -0.57 -8.75 -25.78
#